data_AF-A0A8S0QAX3-F1
#
_entry.id   AF-A0A8S0QAX3-F1
#
_cell.length_a   1.000
_cell.length_b   1.000
_cell.length_c   1.000
_cell.angle_alpha   90.00
_cell.angle_beta   90.00
_cell.angle_gamma   90.00
#
_symmetry.space_group_name_H-M   'P 1'
#
loop_
_entity.id
_entity.type
_entity.pdbx_description
1 polymer ?
#
loop_
_entity_poly.entity_id
_entity_poly.type
_entity_poly.pdbx_seq_one_letter_code
_entity_poly.pdbx_strand_id
1 'polypeptide(L)'
;MGKGNRILHGGDTRNDATSLARTIHDASLHLHCSILSECRSTTSSTTSEGVLKAFPIYYELIYLGTCMKVIDNGSGLGIDYDGSKSQNSEIFVGYSVEDYAYVVARAVKFVCERIGVKHPVICSESGCAIVSHRSVLVFQAISKSGASLTTI
;
A
#
# COMPACT_ATOMS: atom_id res chain seq x y z
N MET A 1 -14.87 22.56 18.25
CA MET A 1 -13.54 22.29 17.64
C MET A 1 -13.20 20.83 17.86
N GLY A 2 -12.75 20.13 16.81
CA GLY A 2 -12.34 18.72 16.87
C GLY A 2 -13.05 17.82 15.84
N LYS A 3 -12.89 18.09 14.54
CA LYS A 3 -13.26 17.11 13.50
C LYS A 3 -12.15 16.07 13.45
N GLY A 4 -12.33 14.96 14.15
CA GLY A 4 -11.42 13.81 14.07
C GLY A 4 -11.55 13.14 12.70
N ASN A 5 -10.43 12.98 11.99
CA ASN A 5 -10.37 12.17 10.78
C ASN A 5 -10.67 10.72 11.16
N ARG A 6 -11.88 10.24 10.84
CA ARG A 6 -12.27 8.84 11.07
C ARG A 6 -11.94 8.00 9.85
N ILE A 7 -10.90 7.18 9.93
CA ILE A 7 -10.57 6.18 8.93
C ILE A 7 -11.57 5.03 9.08
N LEU A 8 -12.25 4.66 7.98
CA LEU A 8 -13.23 3.59 7.95
C LEU A 8 -12.57 2.35 7.33
N HIS A 9 -12.46 1.26 8.09
CA HIS A 9 -11.93 -0.02 7.61
C HIS A 9 -13.01 -0.81 6.86
N GLY A 10 -12.64 -1.41 5.73
CA GLY A 10 -13.55 -2.07 4.80
C GLY A 10 -14.30 -3.27 5.40
N GLY A 11 -15.61 -3.11 5.59
CA GLY A 11 -16.61 -4.17 5.78
C GLY A 11 -17.38 -4.45 4.48
N ASP A 12 -18.12 -5.55 4.48
CA ASP A 12 -18.70 -6.28 3.33
C ASP A 12 -19.49 -5.42 2.28
N THR A 13 -19.29 -5.76 1.01
CA THR A 13 -19.21 -4.81 -0.14
C THR A 13 -20.52 -4.41 -0.82
N ARG A 14 -21.70 -4.59 -0.22
CA ARG A 14 -22.97 -4.24 -0.92
C ARG A 14 -24.04 -3.52 -0.10
N ASN A 15 -24.12 -3.75 1.21
CA ASN A 15 -25.09 -3.04 2.06
C ASN A 15 -24.48 -1.80 2.73
N ASP A 16 -23.16 -1.61 2.62
CA ASP A 16 -22.44 -0.59 3.38
C ASP A 16 -22.11 0.68 2.59
N ALA A 17 -22.32 0.69 1.26
CA ALA A 17 -21.97 1.85 0.42
C ALA A 17 -22.79 3.10 0.76
N THR A 18 -24.07 2.96 1.12
CA THR A 18 -24.95 4.09 1.47
C THR A 18 -24.69 4.61 2.87
N SER A 19 -24.37 3.74 3.84
CA SER A 19 -23.90 4.13 5.18
C SER A 19 -22.53 4.80 5.12
N LEU A 20 -21.63 4.25 4.30
CA LEU A 20 -20.32 4.79 4.01
C LEU A 20 -20.44 6.16 3.31
N ALA A 21 -21.28 6.30 2.29
CA ALA A 21 -21.50 7.56 1.58
C ALA A 21 -22.06 8.65 2.50
N ARG A 22 -23.04 8.34 3.37
CA ARG A 22 -23.51 9.30 4.40
C ARG A 22 -22.39 9.73 5.35
N THR A 23 -21.59 8.76 5.81
CA THR A 23 -20.47 9.05 6.71
C THR A 23 -19.39 9.90 6.03
N ILE A 24 -19.10 9.63 4.76
CA ILE A 24 -18.12 10.35 3.96
C ILE A 24 -18.59 11.77 3.64
N HIS A 25 -19.87 11.93 3.28
CA HIS A 25 -20.50 13.23 3.00
C HIS A 25 -20.42 14.15 4.22
N ASP A 26 -20.75 13.64 5.41
CA ASP A 26 -20.76 14.46 6.64
C ASP A 26 -19.36 14.82 7.16
N ALA A 27 -18.32 14.07 6.76
CA ALA A 27 -17.00 14.17 7.34
C ALA A 27 -15.88 14.64 6.38
N SER A 28 -16.17 14.90 5.10
CA SER A 28 -15.14 15.23 4.09
C SER A 28 -14.02 14.19 4.01
N LEU A 29 -14.39 12.91 4.14
CA LEU A 29 -13.44 11.81 4.29
C LEU A 29 -12.85 11.34 2.94
N HIS A 30 -11.65 10.77 3.03
CA HIS A 30 -10.92 10.17 1.92
C HIS A 30 -11.18 8.66 1.87
N LEU A 31 -11.12 8.05 0.67
CA LEU A 31 -11.24 6.59 0.57
C LEU A 31 -9.92 5.98 1.02
N HIS A 32 -9.96 5.25 2.14
CA HIS A 32 -8.85 4.43 2.58
C HIS A 32 -9.00 3.02 2.03
N CYS A 33 -8.02 2.57 1.24
CA CYS A 33 -7.95 1.19 0.79
C CYS A 33 -6.69 0.54 1.32
N SER A 34 -6.82 -0.33 2.32
CA SER A 34 -5.71 -1.14 2.83
C SER A 34 -5.44 -2.29 1.86
N ILE A 35 -4.77 -2.02 0.75
CA ILE A 35 -4.64 -3.01 -0.33
C ILE A 35 -3.64 -4.12 0.04
N LEU A 36 -2.68 -3.89 0.93
CA LEU A 36 -1.64 -4.89 1.21
C LEU A 36 -1.34 -4.94 2.71
N SER A 37 -1.97 -5.90 3.38
CA SER A 37 -1.42 -6.45 4.62
C SER A 37 -0.21 -7.32 4.25
N GLU A 38 0.91 -7.00 4.90
CA GLU A 38 2.22 -7.69 4.87
C GLU A 38 3.18 -7.34 3.73
N CYS A 39 4.31 -6.76 4.14
CA CYS A 39 5.52 -6.52 3.34
C CYS A 39 6.24 -7.85 3.00
N ARG A 40 5.56 -8.82 2.39
CA ARG A 40 6.17 -10.09 1.98
C ARG A 40 5.95 -10.31 0.48
N SER A 41 7.06 -10.42 -0.25
CA SER A 41 7.17 -10.75 -1.68
C SER A 41 6.12 -10.13 -2.60
N THR A 42 6.40 -8.92 -3.12
CA THR A 42 5.45 -8.17 -3.96
C THR A 42 6.04 -7.82 -5.32
N THR A 43 5.16 -7.78 -6.33
CA THR A 43 5.50 -7.41 -7.71
C THR A 43 4.61 -6.27 -8.19
N SER A 44 5.00 -5.68 -9.32
CA SER A 44 4.21 -4.65 -10.00
C SER A 44 2.80 -5.13 -10.37
N SER A 45 2.64 -6.41 -10.75
CA SER A 45 1.32 -6.95 -11.10
C SER A 45 0.40 -7.04 -9.88
N THR A 46 0.88 -7.59 -8.76
CA THR A 46 0.10 -7.68 -7.51
C THR A 46 -0.32 -6.31 -7.00
N THR A 47 0.59 -5.33 -7.08
CA THR A 47 0.28 -3.93 -6.74
C THR A 47 -0.83 -3.37 -7.61
N SER A 48 -0.74 -3.56 -8.94
CA SER A 48 -1.75 -3.09 -9.88
C SER A 48 -3.11 -3.73 -9.67
N GLU A 49 -3.18 -5.04 -9.41
CA GLU A 49 -4.42 -5.76 -9.17
C GLU A 49 -5.12 -5.28 -7.90
N GLY A 50 -4.34 -5.08 -6.84
CA GLY A 50 -4.84 -4.55 -5.58
C GLY A 50 -5.47 -3.16 -5.74
N VAL A 51 -4.76 -2.26 -6.43
CA VAL A 51 -5.26 -0.91 -6.78
C VAL A 51 -6.57 -1.04 -7.57
N LEU A 52 -6.61 -1.92 -8.57
CA LEU A 52 -7.79 -2.13 -9.42
C LEU A 52 -9.03 -2.66 -8.65
N LYS A 53 -8.83 -3.50 -7.62
CA LYS A 53 -9.92 -4.03 -6.79
C LYS A 53 -10.62 -2.98 -5.93
N ALA A 54 -9.97 -1.86 -5.63
CA ALA A 54 -10.54 -0.77 -4.84
C ALA A 54 -11.54 0.11 -5.62
N PHE A 55 -11.44 0.12 -6.95
CA PHE A 55 -12.19 1.07 -7.77
C PHE A 55 -13.69 0.88 -7.85
N PRO A 56 -14.26 -0.34 -7.81
CA PRO A 56 -15.71 -0.50 -7.79
C PRO A 56 -16.36 0.28 -6.64
N ILE A 57 -15.73 0.27 -5.45
CA ILE A 57 -16.19 1.03 -4.28
C ILE A 57 -16.00 2.53 -4.50
N TYR A 58 -14.84 2.96 -5.01
CA TYR A 58 -14.59 4.36 -5.35
C TYR A 58 -15.62 4.93 -6.33
N TYR A 59 -15.95 4.16 -7.36
CA TYR A 59 -16.95 4.51 -8.37
C TYR A 59 -18.35 4.61 -7.75
N GLU A 60 -18.76 3.63 -6.94
CA GLU A 60 -20.06 3.64 -6.27
C GLU A 60 -20.22 4.86 -5.37
N LEU A 61 -19.17 5.24 -4.63
CA LEU A 61 -19.17 6.44 -3.80
C LEU A 61 -19.34 7.72 -4.63
N ILE A 62 -18.65 7.85 -5.77
CA ILE A 62 -18.83 9.00 -6.67
C ILE A 62 -20.25 9.02 -7.21
N TYR A 63 -20.78 7.87 -7.61
CA TYR A 63 -22.15 7.74 -8.13
C TYR A 63 -23.20 8.15 -7.08
N LEU A 64 -22.95 7.85 -5.81
CA LEU A 64 -23.78 8.29 -4.68
C LEU A 64 -23.64 9.79 -4.34
N GLY A 65 -22.89 10.56 -5.14
CA GLY A 65 -22.77 12.01 -5.01
C GLY A 65 -21.68 12.49 -4.05
N THR A 66 -20.81 11.60 -3.58
CA THR A 66 -19.69 12.00 -2.72
C THR A 66 -18.59 12.69 -3.53
N CYS A 67 -18.05 13.79 -3.01
CA CYS A 67 -16.95 14.53 -3.62
C CYS A 67 -15.59 13.90 -3.25
N MET A 68 -15.30 12.71 -3.77
CA MET A 68 -14.04 12.01 -3.52
C MET A 68 -12.85 12.79 -4.13
N LYS A 69 -11.92 13.24 -3.28
CA LYS A 69 -10.75 14.05 -3.69
C LYS A 69 -9.43 13.32 -3.53
N VAL A 70 -9.39 12.28 -2.71
CA VAL A 70 -8.18 11.55 -2.35
C VAL A 70 -8.49 10.05 -2.35
N ILE A 71 -7.56 9.28 -2.92
CA ILE A 71 -7.48 7.84 -2.77
C ILE A 71 -6.23 7.55 -1.94
N ASP A 72 -6.39 6.78 -0.88
CA ASP A 72 -5.29 6.24 -0.13
C ASP A 72 -5.10 4.77 -0.49
N ASN A 73 -3.91 4.48 -1.03
CA ASN A 73 -3.49 3.16 -1.51
C ASN A 73 -2.97 2.26 -0.37
N GLY A 74 -2.96 2.76 0.87
CA GLY A 74 -2.55 2.02 2.06
C GLY A 74 -1.07 1.68 2.10
N SER A 75 -0.75 0.70 2.92
CA SER A 75 0.56 0.05 3.01
C SER A 75 0.84 -0.83 1.78
N GLY A 76 2.11 -1.09 1.48
CA GLY A 76 2.45 -2.09 0.45
C GLY A 76 3.71 -1.83 -0.36
N LEU A 77 4.36 -0.68 -0.21
CA LEU A 77 5.70 -0.47 -0.76
C LEU A 77 6.69 -1.39 -0.05
N GLY A 78 7.18 -2.39 -0.78
CA GLY A 78 8.22 -3.31 -0.30
C GLY A 78 9.60 -2.65 -0.24
N ILE A 79 10.45 -3.15 0.66
CA ILE A 79 11.88 -2.82 0.71
C ILE A 79 12.70 -4.07 0.40
N ASP A 80 13.68 -3.91 -0.49
CA ASP A 80 14.69 -4.93 -0.75
C ASP A 80 15.76 -4.88 0.36
N TYR A 81 15.65 -5.77 1.35
CA TYR A 81 16.58 -5.87 2.48
C TYR A 81 17.84 -6.70 2.18
N ASP A 82 17.76 -7.55 1.17
CA ASP A 82 18.79 -8.51 0.78
C ASP A 82 19.73 -7.88 -0.27
N GLY A 83 19.18 -7.09 -1.19
CA GLY A 83 19.95 -6.42 -2.24
C GLY A 83 20.39 -7.35 -3.37
N SER A 84 20.11 -8.66 -3.29
CA SER A 84 20.41 -9.62 -4.35
C SER A 84 19.61 -9.39 -5.64
N LYS A 85 18.52 -8.62 -5.59
CA LYS A 85 17.51 -8.51 -6.67
C LYS A 85 17.05 -9.87 -7.21
N SER A 86 17.25 -10.95 -6.45
CA SER A 86 16.94 -12.30 -6.89
C SER A 86 15.47 -12.61 -6.60
N GLN A 87 14.77 -13.16 -7.58
CA GLN A 87 13.38 -13.61 -7.43
C GLN A 87 13.26 -14.94 -6.65
N ASN A 88 14.37 -15.42 -6.07
CA ASN A 88 14.49 -16.76 -5.51
C ASN A 88 14.68 -16.76 -3.97
N SER A 89 14.54 -15.60 -3.32
CA SER A 89 14.53 -15.45 -1.87
C SER A 89 13.10 -15.45 -1.32
N GLU A 90 12.92 -15.88 -0.08
CA GLU A 90 11.61 -15.92 0.59
C GLU A 90 10.97 -14.52 0.79
N ILE A 91 11.75 -13.46 0.61
CA ILE A 91 11.36 -12.05 0.73
C ILE A 91 12.03 -11.27 -0.41
N PHE A 92 11.30 -10.97 -1.49
CA PHE A 92 11.83 -10.17 -2.61
C PHE A 92 10.91 -9.00 -2.97
N VAL A 93 11.48 -7.94 -3.54
CA VAL A 93 10.70 -6.81 -4.08
C VAL A 93 11.04 -6.67 -5.55
N GLY A 94 10.08 -6.98 -6.41
CA GLY A 94 10.29 -7.05 -7.85
C GLY A 94 10.22 -5.70 -8.59
N TYR A 95 10.29 -4.58 -7.88
CA TYR A 95 10.08 -3.24 -8.43
C TYR A 95 10.90 -2.18 -7.67
N SER A 96 11.20 -1.05 -8.31
CA SER A 96 11.71 0.14 -7.60
C SER A 96 10.58 0.98 -6.98
N VAL A 97 10.93 1.96 -6.15
CA VAL A 97 9.95 2.93 -5.61
C VAL A 97 9.28 3.71 -6.76
N GLU A 98 10.04 4.03 -7.80
CA GLU A 98 9.53 4.70 -9.01
C GLU A 98 8.56 3.79 -9.77
N ASP A 99 8.89 2.51 -9.94
CA ASP A 99 8.00 1.53 -10.58
C ASP A 99 6.69 1.37 -9.80
N TYR A 100 6.77 1.29 -8.46
CA TYR A 100 5.59 1.25 -7.60
C TYR A 100 4.71 2.49 -7.82
N ALA A 101 5.28 3.68 -7.70
CA ALA A 101 4.56 4.94 -7.89
C ALA A 101 3.93 5.02 -9.29
N TYR A 102 4.67 4.57 -10.31
CA TYR A 102 4.23 4.54 -11.68
C TYR A 102 3.05 3.59 -11.90
N VAL A 103 3.11 2.38 -11.36
CA VAL A 103 2.04 1.37 -11.46
C VAL A 103 0.77 1.88 -10.78
N VAL A 104 0.88 2.43 -9.58
CA VAL A 104 -0.26 2.98 -8.83
C VAL A 104 -0.89 4.15 -9.61
N ALA A 105 -0.09 5.12 -10.02
CA ALA A 105 -0.58 6.29 -10.75
C ALA A 105 -1.23 5.89 -12.09
N ARG A 106 -0.63 4.93 -12.81
CA ARG A 106 -1.17 4.42 -14.08
C ARG A 106 -2.51 3.72 -13.88
N ALA A 107 -2.64 2.87 -12.86
CA ALA A 107 -3.89 2.18 -12.57
C ALA A 107 -5.01 3.16 -12.17
N VAL A 108 -4.70 4.15 -11.34
CA VAL A 108 -5.64 5.22 -10.96
C VAL A 108 -6.08 6.03 -12.16
N LYS A 109 -5.13 6.47 -13.00
CA LYS A 109 -5.42 7.20 -14.23
C LYS A 109 -6.34 6.39 -15.14
N PHE A 110 -6.01 5.13 -15.40
CA PHE A 110 -6.78 4.26 -16.29
C PHE A 110 -8.25 4.15 -15.88
N VAL A 111 -8.52 4.00 -14.59
CA VAL A 111 -9.90 3.93 -14.12
C VAL A 111 -10.58 5.29 -14.19
N CYS A 112 -9.93 6.37 -13.74
CA CYS A 112 -10.51 7.71 -13.76
C CYS A 112 -10.90 8.17 -15.17
N GLU A 113 -10.07 7.87 -16.18
CA GLU A 113 -10.35 8.15 -17.58
C GLU A 113 -11.56 7.35 -18.09
N ARG A 114 -11.71 6.08 -17.67
CA ARG A 114 -12.85 5.23 -18.07
C ARG A 114 -14.18 5.71 -17.51
N ILE A 115 -14.20 6.22 -16.28
CA ILE A 115 -15.44 6.67 -15.63
C ILE A 115 -15.66 8.19 -15.80
N GLY A 116 -14.75 8.89 -16.46
CA GLY A 116 -14.88 10.32 -16.78
C GLY A 116 -14.79 11.24 -15.55
N VAL A 117 -14.02 10.87 -14.53
CA VAL A 117 -13.90 11.65 -13.29
C VAL A 117 -12.54 12.33 -13.18
N LYS A 118 -12.49 13.42 -12.40
CA LYS A 118 -11.24 14.12 -12.10
C LYS A 118 -10.27 13.19 -11.36
N HIS A 119 -8.98 13.28 -11.70
CA HIS A 119 -7.94 12.55 -11.00
C HIS A 119 -7.87 12.96 -9.52
N PRO A 120 -7.95 12.01 -8.57
CA PRO A 120 -7.79 12.29 -7.16
C PRO A 120 -6.32 12.50 -6.80
N VAL A 121 -6.07 13.08 -5.63
CA VAL A 121 -4.76 13.00 -4.98
C VAL A 121 -4.54 11.56 -4.52
N ILE A 122 -3.33 11.03 -4.73
CA ILE A 122 -2.97 9.68 -4.27
C ILE A 122 -2.14 9.82 -2.99
N CYS A 123 -2.57 9.13 -1.94
CA CYS A 123 -1.85 8.99 -0.68
C CYS A 123 -1.35 7.54 -0.51
N SER A 124 -0.27 7.35 0.22
CA SER A 124 0.29 6.03 0.54
C SER A 124 0.75 6.00 1.99
N GLU A 125 0.42 4.91 2.69
CA GLU A 125 0.78 4.65 4.09
C GLU A 125 1.97 3.69 4.20
N SER A 126 3.02 3.95 3.41
CA SER A 126 4.19 3.09 3.30
C SER A 126 5.17 3.22 4.49
N GLY A 127 4.68 3.13 5.72
CA GLY A 127 5.45 3.35 6.95
C GLY A 127 6.68 2.45 7.07
N CYS A 128 6.54 1.15 6.80
CA CYS A 128 7.64 0.19 6.81
C CYS A 128 8.77 0.58 5.85
N ALA A 129 8.42 1.11 4.68
CA ALA A 129 9.39 1.58 3.69
C ALA A 129 10.14 2.84 4.14
N ILE A 130 9.48 3.71 4.90
CA ILE A 130 10.08 4.96 5.39
C ILE A 130 11.06 4.70 6.54
N VAL A 131 10.77 3.74 7.42
CA VAL A 131 11.57 3.48 8.63
C VAL A 131 12.68 2.46 8.46
N SER A 132 12.62 1.61 7.42
CA SER A 132 13.51 0.45 7.22
C SER A 132 15.01 0.78 7.30
N HIS A 133 15.43 1.93 6.76
CA HIS A 133 16.84 2.33 6.71
C HIS A 133 17.25 3.30 7.81
N ARG A 134 16.40 3.50 8.84
CA ARG A 134 16.58 4.59 9.81
C ARG A 134 17.15 4.18 11.17
N SER A 135 17.57 2.92 11.32
CA SER A 135 18.24 2.43 12.53
C SER A 135 19.22 1.31 12.21
N VAL A 136 20.34 1.26 12.94
CA VAL A 136 21.36 0.22 12.84
C VAL A 136 21.65 -0.33 14.24
N LEU A 137 21.64 -1.65 14.39
CA LEU A 137 22.04 -2.31 15.62
C LEU A 137 23.54 -2.64 15.55
N VAL A 138 24.33 -2.06 16.44
CA VAL A 138 25.78 -2.32 16.56
C VAL A 138 26.04 -3.06 17.87
N PHE A 139 26.68 -4.21 17.80
CA PHE A 139 27.08 -5.00 18.98
C PHE A 139 28.45 -5.65 18.76
N GLN A 140 29.17 -5.90 19.85
CA GLN A 140 30.48 -6.55 19.80
C GLN A 140 30.33 -8.07 19.78
N ALA A 141 31.08 -8.74 18.89
CA ALA A 141 31.22 -10.19 18.93
C ALA A 141 32.14 -10.61 20.09
N ILE A 142 31.63 -11.42 21.01
CA ILE A 142 32.33 -11.77 22.27
C ILE A 142 33.15 -13.07 22.14
N SER A 143 32.75 -13.99 21.25
CA SER A 143 33.46 -15.25 21.05
C SER A 143 33.15 -15.87 19.67
N LYS A 144 34.11 -16.62 19.12
CA LYS A 144 33.96 -17.41 17.88
C LYS A 144 34.47 -18.82 18.15
N SER A 145 33.60 -19.83 18.04
CA SER A 145 34.02 -21.23 18.10
C SER A 145 34.50 -21.68 16.72
N GLY A 146 35.79 -21.96 16.57
CA GLY A 146 36.36 -22.58 15.38
C GLY A 146 36.57 -24.08 15.60
N ALA A 147 35.91 -24.93 14.81
CA ALA A 147 36.29 -26.34 14.74
C ALA A 147 37.60 -26.43 13.95
N SER A 148 38.68 -26.86 14.60
CA SER A 148 39.91 -27.25 13.92
C SER A 148 39.64 -28.59 13.24
N LEU A 149 39.43 -28.59 11.93
CA LEU A 149 39.54 -29.81 11.12
C LEU A 149 41.02 -30.19 11.09
N THR A 150 41.43 -31.03 12.04
CA THR A 150 42.71 -31.74 11.95
C THR A 150 42.53 -32.82 10.89
N THR A 151 42.94 -32.51 9.66
CA THR A 151 43.16 -33.53 8.63
C THR A 151 44.34 -34.39 9.07
N ILE A 152 44.09 -35.69 9.24
CA ILE A 152 45.10 -36.74 9.46
C ILE A 152 45.69 -37.13 8.10
#